data_AF-X1SDI0-F1
#
_entry.id   AF-X1SDI0-F1
#
_cell.length_a   1.000
_cell.length_b   1.000
_cell.length_c   1.000
_cell.angle_alpha   90.00
_cell.angle_beta   90.00
_cell.angle_gamma   90.00
#
_symmetry.space_group_name_H-M   'P 1'
#
loop_
_entity.id
_entity.type
_entity.pdbx_description
1 polymer ?
#
loop_
_entity_poly.entity_id
_entity_poly.type
_entity_poly.pdbx_seq_one_letter_code
_entity_poly.pdbx_strand_id
1 'polypeptide(L)'
;METPTYTIRGLFTPRVPKPRSRRVWGIDLAQVWLPLFTATNTKGDTAIPSEALGSPLRLGYDKAGAVRFSQTGRPVVRVAKEIADNVRLAKEDFTSHLINYTESVIKDNP
;
A
#
# COMPACT_ATOMS: atom_id res chain seq x y z
N MET A 1 30.09 26.61 -32.58
CA MET A 1 29.97 25.46 -31.66
C MET A 1 28.55 25.51 -31.11
N GLU A 2 27.61 24.83 -31.77
CA GLU A 2 26.20 24.87 -31.39
C GLU A 2 26.01 24.13 -30.07
N THR A 3 25.62 24.85 -29.03
CA THR A 3 25.27 24.26 -27.75
C THR A 3 23.92 23.55 -27.92
N PRO A 4 23.80 22.25 -27.56
CA PRO A 4 22.56 21.51 -27.74
C PRO A 4 21.43 22.11 -26.88
N THR A 5 20.58 22.93 -27.52
CA THR A 5 19.43 23.64 -26.95
C THR A 5 18.39 22.72 -26.29
N TYR A 6 18.47 21.41 -26.54
CA TYR A 6 17.60 20.39 -25.95
C TYR A 6 17.94 20.02 -24.50
N THR A 7 19.11 20.39 -23.98
CA THR A 7 19.52 20.00 -22.62
C THR A 7 19.18 21.05 -21.55
N ILE A 8 19.39 22.34 -21.84
CA ILE A 8 19.19 23.42 -20.85
C ILE A 8 17.70 23.64 -20.54
N ARG A 9 16.83 23.67 -21.56
CA ARG A 9 15.37 23.82 -21.36
C ARG A 9 14.74 22.67 -20.55
N GLY A 10 15.27 21.45 -20.70
CA GLY A 10 14.81 20.27 -19.95
C GLY A 10 15.11 20.34 -18.45
N LEU A 11 16.10 21.13 -18.03
CA LEU A 11 16.43 21.35 -16.62
C LEU A 11 15.45 22.30 -15.92
N PHE A 12 14.87 23.25 -16.66
CA PHE A 12 13.87 24.19 -16.15
C PHE A 12 12.44 23.67 -16.20
N THR A 13 12.24 22.48 -16.78
CA THR A 13 10.90 21.87 -16.81
C THR A 13 10.59 21.36 -15.40
N PRO A 14 9.57 21.92 -14.70
CA PRO A 14 9.22 21.45 -13.37
C PRO A 14 8.83 19.97 -13.45
N ARG A 15 9.66 19.11 -12.87
CA ARG A 15 9.36 17.69 -12.76
C ARG A 15 8.37 17.52 -11.63
N VAL A 16 7.08 17.44 -11.96
CA VAL A 16 6.08 16.99 -11.00
C VAL A 16 6.31 15.49 -10.83
N PRO A 17 6.78 15.01 -9.66
CA PRO A 17 6.93 13.58 -9.46
C PRO A 17 5.56 12.92 -9.68
N LYS A 18 5.51 11.87 -10.51
CA LYS A 18 4.27 11.15 -10.79
C LYS A 18 3.64 10.76 -9.44
N PRO A 19 2.37 11.12 -9.17
CA PRO A 19 1.72 10.75 -7.93
C PRO A 19 1.78 9.23 -7.81
N ARG A 20 2.54 8.76 -6.81
CA ARG A 20 2.66 7.35 -6.48
C ARG A 20 1.74 7.09 -5.31
N SER A 21 0.76 6.23 -5.52
CA SER A 21 -0.02 5.65 -4.45
C SER A 21 0.88 4.95 -3.43
N ARG A 22 0.41 4.87 -2.18
CA ARG A 22 1.06 4.05 -1.18
C ARG A 22 0.91 2.59 -1.60
N ARG A 23 2.02 1.85 -1.65
CA ARG A 23 2.00 0.40 -1.85
C ARG A 23 1.99 -0.32 -0.51
N VAL A 24 1.14 -1.33 -0.38
CA VAL A 24 1.06 -2.22 0.78
C VAL A 24 1.23 -3.64 0.25
N TRP A 25 2.26 -4.33 0.73
CA TRP A 25 2.70 -5.62 0.19
C TRP A 25 2.92 -5.58 -1.34
N GLY A 26 3.54 -4.50 -1.84
CA GLY A 26 3.84 -4.31 -3.27
C GLY A 26 2.64 -3.91 -4.14
N ILE A 27 1.42 -4.04 -3.63
CA ILE A 27 0.16 -3.74 -4.33
C ILE A 27 -0.30 -2.32 -4.00
N ASP A 28 -0.96 -1.67 -4.97
CA ASP A 28 -1.51 -0.31 -4.83
C ASP A 28 -2.64 -0.26 -3.80
N LEU A 29 -2.50 0.59 -2.78
CA LEU A 29 -3.54 0.78 -1.76
C LEU A 29 -4.82 1.38 -2.34
N ALA A 30 -4.70 2.42 -3.16
CA ALA A 30 -5.84 3.19 -3.63
C ALA A 30 -6.60 2.48 -4.74
N GLN A 31 -5.89 1.80 -5.65
CA GLN A 31 -6.51 1.19 -6.83
C GLN A 31 -6.98 -0.24 -6.62
N VAL A 32 -6.37 -0.98 -5.68
CA VAL A 32 -6.65 -2.42 -5.52
C VAL A 32 -7.21 -2.71 -4.14
N TRP A 33 -6.46 -2.38 -3.08
CA TRP A 33 -6.86 -2.73 -1.72
C TRP A 33 -8.12 -2.02 -1.27
N LEU A 34 -8.25 -0.71 -1.50
CA LEU A 34 -9.42 0.05 -1.07
C LEU A 34 -10.70 -0.42 -1.74
N PRO A 35 -10.79 -0.60 -3.08
CA PRO A 35 -11.98 -1.16 -3.70
C PRO A 35 -12.31 -2.57 -3.20
N LEU A 36 -11.29 -3.43 -3.03
CA LEU A 36 -11.48 -4.79 -2.50
C LEU A 36 -12.05 -4.78 -1.08
N PHE A 37 -11.47 -3.99 -0.19
CA PHE A 37 -11.94 -3.89 1.20
C PHE A 37 -13.29 -3.21 1.28
N THR A 38 -13.57 -2.22 0.43
CA THR A 38 -14.91 -1.62 0.37
C THR A 38 -15.95 -2.66 -0.06
N ALA A 39 -15.67 -3.44 -1.10
CA ALA A 39 -16.59 -4.47 -1.59
C ALA A 39 -16.82 -5.60 -0.56
N THR A 40 -15.75 -6.10 0.05
CA THR A 40 -15.85 -7.16 1.07
C THR A 40 -16.54 -6.68 2.35
N ASN A 41 -16.34 -5.42 2.74
CA ASN A 41 -17.02 -4.83 3.90
C ASN A 41 -18.51 -4.63 3.61
N THR A 42 -18.90 -4.27 2.38
CA THR A 42 -20.32 -4.22 1.99
C THR A 42 -21.00 -5.58 1.95
N LYS A 43 -20.24 -6.66 1.72
CA LYS A 43 -20.74 -8.04 1.79
C LYS A 43 -20.83 -8.59 3.21
N GLY A 44 -20.15 -7.95 4.17
CA GLY A 44 -20.03 -8.43 5.55
C GLY A 44 -18.88 -9.43 5.77
N ASP A 45 -18.03 -9.65 4.77
CA ASP A 45 -16.90 -10.59 4.84
C ASP A 45 -15.72 -10.00 5.63
N THR A 46 -15.56 -8.67 5.57
CA THR A 46 -14.61 -7.94 6.40
C THR A 46 -15.35 -7.02 7.36
N ALA A 47 -14.77 -6.77 8.53
CA ALA A 47 -15.31 -5.88 9.56
C ALA A 47 -14.40 -4.67 9.74
N ILE A 48 -14.15 -3.93 8.65
CA ILE A 48 -13.29 -2.74 8.66
C ILE A 48 -14.14 -1.52 9.01
N PRO A 49 -13.76 -0.71 10.02
CA PRO A 49 -14.47 0.53 10.35
C PRO A 49 -14.53 1.48 9.14
N SER A 50 -15.68 2.13 8.96
CA SER A 50 -15.89 3.10 7.87
C SER A 50 -14.87 4.25 7.91
N GLU A 51 -14.44 4.66 9.09
CA GLU A 51 -13.39 5.66 9.28
C GLU A 51 -12.03 5.22 8.71
N ALA A 52 -11.68 3.94 8.85
CA ALA A 52 -10.43 3.40 8.30
C ALA A 52 -10.48 3.32 6.77
N LEU A 53 -11.65 3.00 6.20
CA LEU A 53 -11.86 3.00 4.75
C LEU A 53 -11.85 4.41 4.15
N GLY A 54 -12.47 5.37 4.84
CA GLY A 54 -12.52 6.78 4.43
C GLY A 54 -11.19 7.52 4.62
N SER A 55 -10.40 7.12 5.61
CA SER A 55 -9.06 7.67 5.89
C SER A 55 -8.02 6.55 6.04
N PRO A 56 -7.59 5.96 4.90
CA PRO A 56 -6.70 4.80 4.91
C PRO A 56 -5.24 5.14 5.22
N LEU A 57 -4.88 6.43 5.12
CA LEU A 57 -3.56 6.95 5.44
C LEU A 57 -3.67 7.86 6.66
N ARG A 58 -3.02 7.47 7.75
CA ARG A 58 -3.01 8.16 9.04
C ARG A 58 -1.61 8.65 9.39
N LEU A 59 -1.54 9.67 10.24
CA LEU A 59 -0.27 10.09 10.83
C LEU A 59 0.24 8.99 11.77
N GLY A 60 1.54 8.73 11.74
CA GLY A 60 2.20 7.85 12.68
C GLY A 60 2.41 8.58 14.00
N TYR A 61 1.88 8.03 15.07
CA TYR A 61 2.11 8.52 16.43
C TYR A 61 3.17 7.69 17.15
N ASP A 62 3.87 8.31 18.09
CA ASP A 62 4.75 7.60 19.01
C ASP A 62 3.99 7.10 20.24
N LYS A 63 4.64 6.31 21.10
CA LYS A 63 4.03 5.80 22.34
C LYS A 63 3.53 6.92 23.26
N ALA A 64 4.17 8.08 23.21
CA ALA A 64 3.78 9.28 23.95
C ALA A 64 2.65 10.10 23.27
N GLY A 65 2.11 9.65 22.14
CA GLY A 65 1.01 10.32 21.44
C GLY A 65 1.42 11.52 20.57
N ALA A 66 2.71 11.82 20.46
CA ALA A 66 3.21 12.85 19.54
C ALA A 66 3.30 12.33 18.09
N VAL A 67 3.09 13.22 17.11
CA VAL A 67 3.28 12.89 15.69
C VAL A 67 4.75 12.58 15.43
N ARG A 68 5.02 11.46 14.76
CA ARG A 68 6.38 11.04 14.40
C ARG A 68 6.82 11.76 13.13
N PHE A 69 8.01 12.36 13.21
CA PHE A 69 8.67 12.97 12.06
C PHE A 69 9.85 12.11 11.61
N SER A 70 10.14 12.14 10.31
CA SER A 70 11.38 11.60 9.75
C SER A 70 12.58 12.45 10.18
N GLN A 71 13.79 11.94 9.97
CA GLN A 71 15.04 12.72 10.15
C GLN A 71 15.06 14.00 9.31
N THR A 72 14.31 14.02 8.20
CA THR A 72 14.13 15.18 7.31
C THR A 72 13.00 16.12 7.73
N GLY A 73 12.39 15.91 8.90
CA GLY A 73 11.32 16.75 9.44
C GLY A 73 9.94 16.55 8.81
N ARG A 74 9.74 15.50 7.99
CA ARG A 74 8.44 15.23 7.36
C ARG A 74 7.59 14.29 8.24
N PRO A 75 6.28 14.52 8.39
CA PRO A 75 5.43 13.63 9.16
C PRO A 75 5.40 12.23 8.54
N VAL A 76 5.54 11.20 9.37
CA VAL A 76 5.49 9.81 8.92
C VAL A 76 4.03 9.40 8.71
N VAL A 77 3.67 9.09 7.47
CA VAL A 77 2.34 8.56 7.14
C VAL A 77 2.35 7.03 7.20
N ARG A 78 1.35 6.45 7.86
CA ARG A 78 1.13 5.01 8.01
C ARG A 78 -0.24 4.64 7.45
N VAL A 79 -0.39 3.36 7.10
CA VAL A 79 -1.70 2.81 6.74
C VAL A 79 -2.50 2.60 8.03
N ALA A 80 -3.82 2.80 7.97
CA ALA A 80 -4.73 2.47 9.08
C ALA A 80 -4.48 1.02 9.55
N LYS A 81 -4.48 0.81 10.87
CA LYS A 81 -4.09 -0.47 11.46
C LYS A 81 -5.01 -1.59 10.99
N GLU A 82 -6.29 -1.30 10.93
CA GLU A 82 -7.36 -2.20 10.54
C GLU A 82 -7.17 -2.70 9.11
N ILE A 83 -6.76 -1.82 8.19
CA ILE A 83 -6.42 -2.18 6.81
C ILE A 83 -5.12 -3.00 6.78
N ALA A 84 -4.10 -2.58 7.53
CA ALA A 84 -2.82 -3.28 7.55
C ALA A 84 -2.95 -4.72 8.08
N ASP A 85 -3.80 -4.94 9.09
CA ASP A 85 -4.07 -6.25 9.68
C ASP A 85 -4.83 -7.16 8.69
N ASN A 86 -5.82 -6.62 7.96
CA ASN A 86 -6.52 -7.38 6.90
C ASN A 86 -5.59 -7.75 5.73
N VAL A 87 -4.69 -6.85 5.32
CA VAL A 87 -3.69 -7.18 4.28
C VAL A 87 -2.75 -8.27 4.76
N ARG A 88 -2.40 -8.28 6.06
CA ARG A 88 -1.57 -9.34 6.63
C ARG A 88 -2.29 -10.68 6.57
N LEU A 89 -3.57 -10.74 6.96
CA LEU A 89 -4.38 -11.95 6.88
C LEU A 89 -4.48 -12.46 5.43
N ALA A 90 -4.79 -11.57 4.47
CA ALA A 90 -4.84 -11.94 3.05
C ALA A 90 -3.51 -12.51 2.53
N LYS A 91 -2.38 -12.00 3.02
CA LYS A 91 -1.05 -12.54 2.68
C LYS A 91 -0.84 -13.94 3.27
N GLU A 92 -1.22 -14.15 4.52
CA GLU A 92 -1.13 -15.45 5.19
C GLU A 92 -1.98 -16.48 4.47
N ASP A 93 -3.24 -16.15 4.15
CA ASP A 93 -4.14 -17.01 3.37
C ASP A 93 -3.58 -17.35 2.00
N PHE A 94 -3.06 -16.37 1.26
CA PHE A 94 -2.46 -16.60 -0.05
C PHE A 94 -1.27 -17.56 0.02
N THR A 95 -0.43 -17.43 1.06
CA THR A 95 0.72 -18.31 1.26
C THR A 95 0.27 -19.73 1.58
N SER A 96 -0.75 -19.90 2.43
CA SER A 96 -1.33 -21.22 2.72
C SER A 96 -1.92 -21.88 1.48
N HIS A 97 -2.63 -21.13 0.63
CA HIS A 97 -3.16 -21.67 -0.63
C HIS A 97 -2.04 -22.15 -1.57
N LEU A 98 -0.92 -21.44 -1.65
CA LEU A 98 0.22 -21.86 -2.47
C LEU A 98 0.88 -23.15 -1.95
N ILE A 99 1.00 -23.30 -0.63
CA ILE A 99 1.55 -24.51 -0.01
C ILE A 99 0.62 -25.69 -0.31
N ASN A 100 -0.67 -25.54 -0.04
CA ASN A 100 -1.68 -26.58 -0.28
C ASN A 100 -1.72 -27.01 -1.75
N TYR A 101 -1.65 -26.06 -2.68
CA TYR A 101 -1.59 -26.36 -4.11
C TYR A 101 -0.32 -27.11 -4.50
N THR A 102 0.82 -26.75 -3.90
CA THR A 102 2.08 -27.44 -4.16
C THR A 102 2.03 -28.88 -3.66
N GLU A 103 1.47 -29.10 -2.46
CA GLU A 103 1.26 -30.44 -1.89
C GLU A 103 0.32 -31.29 -2.76
N SER A 104 -0.74 -30.70 -3.31
CA SER A 104 -1.65 -31.45 -4.20
C SER A 104 -0.95 -31.86 -5.50
N VAL A 105 -0.16 -30.97 -6.11
CA VAL A 105 0.58 -31.29 -7.35
C VAL A 105 1.62 -32.40 -7.10
N ILE A 106 2.33 -32.38 -5.97
CA ILE A 106 3.29 -33.45 -5.61
C ILE A 106 2.56 -34.79 -5.45
N LYS A 107 1.37 -34.79 -4.84
CA LYS A 107 0.57 -35.99 -4.66
C LYS A 107 0.04 -36.54 -5.99
N ASP A 108 -0.38 -35.66 -6.89
CA ASP A 108 -0.96 -36.04 -8.19
C ASP A 108 0.10 -36.44 -9.22
N ASN A 109 1.36 -36.03 -9.02
CA ASN A 109 2.48 -36.32 -9.92
C ASN A 109 3.74 -36.78 -9.13
N PRO A 110 3.72 -37.99 -8.55
CA PRO A 110 4.79 -38.52 -7.68
C PRO A 110 6.12 -38.80 -8.41
#